data_AF-A0A929Z9Y7-F1
#
_entry.id   AF-A0A929Z9Y7-F1
#
_cell.length_a   1.000
_cell.length_b   1.000
_cell.length_c   1.000
_cell.angle_alpha   90.00
_cell.angle_beta   90.00
_cell.angle_gamma   90.00
#
_symmetry.space_group_name_H-M   'P 1'
#
loop_
_entity.id
_entity.type
_entity.pdbx_description
1 polymer ?
#
loop_
_entity_poly.entity_id
_entity_poly.type
_entity_poly.pdbx_seq_one_letter_code
_entity_poly.pdbx_strand_id
1 'polypeptide(L)'
;MANENLTNAKTAKNDEFYTQYHDIEAEMSAYLEYNPDVFRGKTVLMPCDDPESSNFTRYFAAKFAELGLKKLISTSFAQESKHFKSDWQPTLFETENPRFCAEKTAVCGKIFTLTHDTNGNGVIDIDDLEWEYLKGTGDFRSPEVTALRDEADIIITNPPFSLFREFLAWIVEADKQFAIIGNMNAITYKEVFPLIKDNKIWLGATIH
;
A
#
# COMPACT_ATOMS: atom_id res chain seq x y z
N MET A 1 7.06 -24.28 -26.03
CA MET A 1 5.82 -23.55 -25.65
C MET A 1 4.98 -24.35 -24.64
N ALA A 2 5.55 -24.78 -23.51
CA ALA A 2 4.81 -25.46 -22.43
C ALA A 2 5.21 -24.98 -21.02
N ASN A 3 6.33 -24.25 -20.89
CA ASN A 3 6.80 -23.69 -19.62
C ASN A 3 6.39 -22.24 -19.37
N GLU A 4 6.03 -21.46 -20.40
CA GLU A 4 5.64 -20.07 -20.22
C GLU A 4 4.33 -19.94 -19.44
N ASN A 5 3.31 -20.75 -19.77
CA ASN A 5 2.03 -20.70 -19.06
C ASN A 5 2.11 -21.18 -17.60
N LEU A 6 2.95 -22.18 -17.31
CA LEU A 6 3.17 -22.65 -15.93
C LEU A 6 4.00 -21.66 -15.11
N THR A 7 4.97 -21.00 -15.74
CA THR A 7 5.76 -19.94 -15.10
C THR A 7 4.87 -18.73 -14.85
N ASN A 8 4.09 -18.30 -15.83
CA ASN A 8 3.14 -17.18 -15.71
C ASN A 8 2.05 -17.45 -14.67
N ALA A 9 1.50 -18.66 -14.59
CA ALA A 9 0.52 -19.03 -13.56
C ALA A 9 1.13 -19.08 -12.15
N LYS A 10 2.41 -19.48 -12.02
CA LYS A 10 3.14 -19.41 -10.75
C LYS A 10 3.49 -17.97 -10.37
N THR A 11 3.90 -17.14 -11.33
CA THR A 11 4.14 -15.70 -11.13
C THR A 11 2.85 -15.00 -10.71
N ALA A 12 1.72 -15.30 -11.36
CA ALA A 12 0.41 -14.77 -11.01
C ALA A 12 -0.01 -15.13 -9.58
N LYS A 13 0.12 -16.40 -9.20
CA LYS A 13 -0.20 -16.88 -7.86
C LYS A 13 0.74 -16.32 -6.78
N ASN A 14 1.98 -15.99 -7.15
CA ASN A 14 2.95 -15.38 -6.23
C ASN A 14 2.78 -13.85 -6.11
N ASP A 15 2.28 -13.19 -7.16
CA ASP A 15 1.92 -11.77 -7.12
C ASP A 15 0.62 -11.53 -6.32
N GLU A 16 -0.24 -12.55 -6.16
CA GLU A 16 -1.43 -12.57 -5.27
C GLU A 16 -1.09 -12.76 -3.78
N PHE A 17 0.08 -12.34 -3.28
CA PHE A 17 0.33 -12.40 -1.83
C PHE A 17 -0.67 -11.48 -1.11
N TYR A 18 -1.82 -12.01 -0.71
CA TYR A 18 -2.85 -11.24 -0.03
C TYR A 18 -2.49 -11.20 1.45
N THR A 19 -2.00 -10.05 1.89
CA THR A 19 -1.65 -9.84 3.30
C THR A 19 -2.91 -9.91 4.15
N GLN A 20 -2.95 -10.83 5.12
CA GLN A 20 -4.10 -10.92 6.01
C GLN A 20 -4.06 -9.78 7.02
N TYR A 21 -5.24 -9.37 7.48
CA TYR A 21 -5.37 -8.32 8.49
C TYR A 21 -4.57 -8.63 9.76
N HIS A 22 -4.63 -9.90 10.23
CA HIS A 22 -3.87 -10.34 11.40
C HIS A 22 -2.36 -10.22 11.22
N ASP A 23 -1.85 -10.41 10.00
CA ASP A 23 -0.42 -10.31 9.71
C ASP A 23 0.08 -8.86 9.83
N ILE A 24 -0.74 -7.92 9.34
CA ILE A 24 -0.52 -6.48 9.49
C ILE A 24 -0.57 -6.12 10.97
N GLU A 25 -1.59 -6.61 11.69
CA GLU A 25 -1.73 -6.33 13.11
C GLU A 25 -0.55 -6.86 13.93
N ALA A 26 -0.08 -8.08 13.68
CA ALA A 26 1.06 -8.67 14.37
C ALA A 26 2.34 -7.87 14.12
N GLU A 27 2.64 -7.52 12.87
CA GLU A 27 3.82 -6.75 12.51
C GLU A 27 3.76 -5.32 13.09
N MET A 28 2.62 -4.63 12.97
CA MET A 28 2.47 -3.27 13.51
C MET A 28 2.50 -3.25 15.04
N SER A 29 1.98 -4.30 15.70
CA SER A 29 2.03 -4.43 17.16
C SER A 29 3.46 -4.53 17.67
N ALA A 30 4.35 -5.25 16.97
CA ALA A 30 5.76 -5.33 17.35
C ALA A 30 6.45 -3.95 17.32
N TYR A 31 6.14 -3.11 16.33
CA TYR A 31 6.65 -1.73 16.28
C TYR A 31 6.08 -0.85 17.38
N LEU A 32 4.78 -0.99 17.69
CA LEU A 32 4.11 -0.27 18.78
C LEU A 32 4.62 -0.69 20.17
N GLU A 33 4.92 -1.96 20.38
CA GLU A 33 5.52 -2.47 21.62
C GLU A 33 6.92 -1.90 21.84
N TYR A 34 7.71 -1.78 20.77
CA TYR A 34 9.03 -1.17 20.83
C TYR A 34 8.96 0.36 21.03
N ASN A 35 8.05 1.03 20.30
CA ASN A 35 7.83 2.47 20.40
C ASN A 35 6.33 2.80 20.22
N PRO A 36 5.60 3.10 21.30
CA PRO A 36 4.17 3.42 21.26
C PRO A 36 3.83 4.65 20.41
N ASP A 37 4.80 5.54 20.17
CA ASP A 37 4.61 6.78 19.40
C ASP A 37 5.19 6.69 17.98
N VAL A 38 5.53 5.50 17.50
CA VAL A 38 6.15 5.30 16.16
C VAL A 38 5.32 5.92 15.04
N PHE A 39 3.99 5.91 15.15
CA PHE A 39 3.06 6.48 14.17
C PHE A 39 2.52 7.86 14.54
N ARG A 40 2.75 8.35 15.78
CA ARG A 40 2.10 9.56 16.27
C ARG A 40 2.55 10.79 15.49
N GLY A 41 1.59 11.54 14.97
CA GLY A 41 1.80 12.75 14.18
C GLY A 41 2.42 12.48 12.80
N LYS A 42 2.49 11.21 12.37
CA LYS A 42 3.10 10.82 11.10
C LYS A 42 2.11 10.79 9.95
N THR A 43 2.66 11.00 8.76
CA THR A 43 1.99 10.77 7.49
C THR A 43 2.38 9.40 6.96
N VAL A 44 1.41 8.50 6.81
CA VAL A 44 1.64 7.13 6.31
C VAL A 44 1.15 7.03 4.87
N LEU A 45 2.00 6.53 3.97
CA LEU A 45 1.68 6.24 2.58
C LEU A 45 1.61 4.72 2.36
N MET A 46 0.52 4.27 1.74
CA MET A 46 0.28 2.90 1.31
C MET A 46 0.09 2.90 -0.21
N PRO A 47 1.18 2.88 -0.99
CA PRO A 47 1.08 2.93 -2.43
C PRO A 47 0.61 1.57 -2.97
N CYS A 48 -0.16 1.60 -4.05
CA CYS A 48 -0.74 0.40 -4.69
C CYS A 48 -1.80 -0.34 -3.85
N ASP A 49 -2.24 0.25 -2.74
CA ASP A 49 -3.27 -0.27 -1.85
C ASP A 49 -4.62 0.40 -2.16
N ASP A 50 -5.59 -0.37 -2.65
CA ASP A 50 -6.96 0.11 -2.82
C ASP A 50 -7.75 -0.12 -1.51
N PRO A 51 -8.33 0.90 -0.86
CA PRO A 51 -9.05 0.75 0.40
C PRO A 51 -10.14 -0.31 0.41
N GLU A 52 -10.78 -0.55 -0.75
CA GLU A 52 -11.88 -1.51 -0.86
C GLU A 52 -11.39 -2.97 -0.79
N SER A 53 -10.09 -3.21 -1.02
CA SER A 53 -9.49 -4.54 -1.04
C SER A 53 -8.21 -4.68 -0.20
N SER A 54 -7.62 -3.59 0.25
CA SER A 54 -6.38 -3.56 1.02
C SER A 54 -6.66 -3.61 2.51
N ASN A 55 -6.17 -4.68 3.15
CA ASN A 55 -6.19 -4.76 4.61
C ASN A 55 -5.27 -3.72 5.27
N PHE A 56 -4.27 -3.17 4.58
CA PHE A 56 -3.44 -2.09 5.12
C PHE A 56 -4.28 -0.83 5.33
N THR A 57 -5.00 -0.41 4.29
CA THR A 57 -5.83 0.79 4.40
C THR A 57 -6.91 0.61 5.45
N ARG A 58 -7.56 -0.57 5.50
CA ARG A 58 -8.55 -0.88 6.52
C ARG A 58 -7.98 -0.83 7.94
N TYR A 59 -6.80 -1.39 8.17
CA TYR A 59 -6.13 -1.36 9.47
C TYR A 59 -5.82 0.07 9.92
N PHE A 60 -5.13 0.85 9.08
CA PHE A 60 -4.69 2.19 9.45
C PHE A 60 -5.83 3.20 9.52
N ALA A 61 -6.87 3.05 8.69
CA ALA A 61 -8.06 3.88 8.79
C ALA A 61 -8.85 3.58 10.08
N ALA A 62 -9.07 2.30 10.40
CA ALA A 62 -9.77 1.91 11.63
C ALA A 62 -9.04 2.33 12.91
N LYS A 63 -7.70 2.37 12.87
CA LYS A 63 -6.85 2.78 14.01
C LYS A 63 -6.33 4.21 13.90
N PHE A 64 -6.83 5.04 12.99
CA PHE A 64 -6.26 6.35 12.69
C PHE A 64 -6.10 7.22 13.94
N ALA A 65 -7.18 7.34 14.72
CA ALA A 65 -7.21 8.11 15.96
C ALA A 65 -6.37 7.45 17.07
N GLU A 66 -6.41 6.12 17.19
CA GLU A 66 -5.64 5.34 18.20
C GLU A 66 -4.13 5.51 18.00
N LEU A 67 -3.66 5.39 16.77
CA LEU A 67 -2.27 5.58 16.37
C LEU A 67 -1.83 7.06 16.40
N GLY A 68 -2.79 7.98 16.49
CA GLY A 68 -2.54 9.42 16.48
C GLY A 68 -1.95 9.89 15.16
N LEU A 69 -2.36 9.31 14.04
CA LEU A 69 -1.87 9.68 12.71
C LEU A 69 -2.21 11.14 12.37
N LYS A 70 -1.33 11.78 11.60
CA LYS A 70 -1.61 13.11 11.04
C LYS A 70 -2.38 12.99 9.73
N LYS A 71 -1.99 12.03 8.88
CA LYS A 71 -2.55 11.83 7.54
C LYS A 71 -2.29 10.41 7.09
N LEU A 72 -3.29 9.80 6.47
CA LEU A 72 -3.18 8.52 5.79
C LEU A 72 -3.39 8.75 4.29
N ILE A 73 -2.52 8.19 3.48
CA ILE A 73 -2.58 8.29 2.02
C ILE A 73 -2.53 6.87 1.46
N SER A 74 -3.52 6.52 0.65
CA SER A 74 -3.52 5.26 -0.10
C SER A 74 -3.66 5.55 -1.58
N THR A 75 -2.95 4.81 -2.43
CA THR A 75 -3.11 4.96 -3.89
C THR A 75 -3.40 3.62 -4.53
N SER A 76 -4.21 3.61 -5.59
CA SER A 76 -4.46 2.40 -6.37
C SER A 76 -4.13 2.60 -7.83
N PHE A 77 -3.71 1.51 -8.48
CA PHE A 77 -3.49 1.48 -9.91
C PHE A 77 -4.82 1.60 -10.67
N ALA A 78 -4.77 2.27 -11.82
CA ALA A 78 -5.82 2.24 -12.83
C ALA A 78 -6.13 0.80 -13.21
N GLN A 79 -7.40 0.50 -13.49
CA GLN A 79 -7.84 -0.88 -13.71
C GLN A 79 -7.10 -1.56 -14.87
N GLU A 80 -6.81 -0.84 -15.96
CA GLU A 80 -6.05 -1.39 -17.10
C GLU A 80 -4.54 -1.48 -16.86
N SER A 81 -4.02 -0.75 -15.86
CA SER A 81 -2.60 -0.75 -15.49
C SER A 81 -2.25 -1.84 -14.47
N LYS A 82 -3.25 -2.51 -13.89
CA LYS A 82 -3.03 -3.67 -13.04
C LYS A 82 -2.42 -4.80 -13.87
N HIS A 83 -1.34 -5.39 -13.35
CA HIS A 83 -0.67 -6.52 -14.00
C HIS A 83 -1.60 -7.73 -14.23
N PHE A 84 -2.65 -7.85 -13.41
CA PHE A 84 -3.67 -8.89 -13.54
C PHE A 84 -4.99 -8.29 -13.99
N LYS A 85 -5.52 -8.85 -15.07
CA LYS A 85 -6.87 -8.55 -15.55
C LYS A 85 -7.86 -9.29 -14.66
N SER A 86 -8.35 -8.63 -13.61
CA SER A 86 -9.50 -9.11 -12.86
C SER A 86 -10.80 -8.78 -13.61
N ASP A 87 -11.83 -9.62 -13.41
CA ASP A 87 -13.22 -9.29 -13.75
C ASP A 87 -13.71 -8.19 -12.79
N TRP A 88 -13.15 -7.00 -12.94
CA TRP A 88 -13.47 -5.86 -12.09
C TRP A 88 -14.91 -5.46 -12.29
N GLN A 89 -15.63 -5.41 -11.18
CA GLN A 89 -16.96 -4.86 -11.07
C GLN A 89 -16.88 -3.69 -10.10
N PRO A 90 -17.36 -2.50 -10.48
CA PRO A 90 -17.32 -1.37 -9.57
C PRO A 90 -18.20 -1.66 -8.36
N THR A 91 -17.74 -1.30 -7.17
CA THR A 91 -18.53 -1.49 -5.95
C THR A 91 -19.64 -0.45 -5.83
N LEU A 92 -20.59 -0.69 -4.91
CA LEU A 92 -21.60 0.33 -4.57
C LEU A 92 -20.95 1.61 -4.05
N PHE A 93 -19.88 1.48 -3.26
CA PHE A 93 -19.11 2.62 -2.77
C PHE A 93 -18.54 3.48 -3.91
N GLU A 94 -18.01 2.85 -4.97
CA GLU A 94 -17.56 3.57 -6.15
C GLU A 94 -18.74 4.20 -6.89
N THR A 95 -19.74 3.41 -7.26
CA THR A 95 -20.83 3.86 -8.15
C THR A 95 -21.77 4.89 -7.55
N GLU A 96 -21.90 4.92 -6.21
CA GLU A 96 -22.68 5.93 -5.50
C GLU A 96 -21.93 7.26 -5.36
N ASN A 97 -20.60 7.27 -5.55
CA ASN A 97 -19.84 8.50 -5.47
C ASN A 97 -20.09 9.39 -6.71
N PRO A 98 -20.47 10.66 -6.55
CA PRO A 98 -20.72 11.58 -7.67
C PRO A 98 -19.54 11.77 -8.63
N ARG A 99 -18.31 11.48 -8.18
CA ARG A 99 -17.08 11.60 -8.98
C ARG A 99 -16.82 10.38 -9.86
N PHE A 100 -17.52 9.27 -9.64
CA PHE A 100 -17.28 8.02 -10.36
C PHE A 100 -17.44 8.18 -11.86
N CYS A 101 -16.44 7.70 -12.59
CA CYS A 101 -16.41 7.71 -14.04
C CYS A 101 -15.72 6.44 -14.53
N ALA A 102 -16.48 5.55 -15.15
CA ALA A 102 -15.96 4.26 -15.64
C ALA A 102 -14.77 4.43 -16.61
N GLU A 103 -14.82 5.44 -17.49
CA GLU A 103 -13.72 5.76 -18.41
C GLU A 103 -12.45 6.16 -17.67
N LYS A 104 -12.56 6.96 -16.60
CA LYS A 104 -11.42 7.33 -15.76
C LYS A 104 -10.92 6.15 -14.93
N THR A 105 -11.80 5.33 -14.36
CA THR A 105 -11.35 4.15 -13.58
C THR A 105 -10.51 3.17 -14.40
N ALA A 106 -10.76 3.09 -15.72
CA ALA A 106 -9.94 2.27 -16.61
C ALA A 106 -8.48 2.76 -16.70
N VAL A 107 -8.26 4.08 -16.81
CA VAL A 107 -6.95 4.66 -17.18
C VAL A 107 -6.27 5.50 -16.09
N CYS A 108 -7.01 5.95 -15.08
CA CYS A 108 -6.53 6.75 -13.97
C CYS A 108 -6.52 5.92 -12.68
N GLY A 109 -5.41 5.99 -11.95
CA GLY A 109 -5.34 5.50 -10.58
C GLY A 109 -6.20 6.35 -9.67
N LYS A 110 -6.33 5.92 -8.41
CA LYS A 110 -7.03 6.69 -7.39
C LYS A 110 -6.10 7.05 -6.25
N ILE A 111 -6.42 8.14 -5.59
CA ILE A 111 -5.82 8.55 -4.32
C ILE A 111 -6.94 8.64 -3.29
N PHE A 112 -6.66 8.07 -2.12
CA PHE A 112 -7.53 8.10 -0.96
C PHE A 112 -6.78 8.76 0.18
N THR A 113 -7.45 9.69 0.86
CA THR A 113 -6.85 10.44 1.95
C THR A 113 -7.77 10.47 3.15
N LEU A 114 -7.19 10.25 4.33
CA LEU A 114 -7.86 10.41 5.61
C LEU A 114 -7.06 11.42 6.44
N THR A 115 -7.70 12.52 6.81
CA THR A 115 -7.04 13.64 7.52
C THR A 115 -7.89 14.28 8.60
N HIS A 116 -9.22 14.22 8.47
CA HIS A 116 -10.16 14.85 9.38
C HIS A 116 -11.49 14.10 9.36
N ASP A 117 -12.31 14.37 10.37
CA ASP A 117 -13.68 13.87 10.47
C ASP A 117 -14.56 14.67 9.51
N THR A 118 -15.14 13.98 8.54
CA THR A 118 -15.97 14.54 7.47
C THR A 118 -17.46 14.46 7.80
N ASN A 119 -17.85 13.48 8.63
CA ASN A 119 -19.25 13.19 8.96
C ASN A 119 -19.70 13.85 10.28
N GLY A 120 -18.76 14.35 11.09
CA GLY A 120 -18.98 15.09 12.32
C GLY A 120 -19.33 14.21 13.53
N ASN A 121 -19.03 12.91 13.51
CA ASN A 121 -19.27 11.99 14.61
C ASN A 121 -18.24 12.09 15.75
N GLY A 122 -17.16 12.85 15.55
CA GLY A 122 -16.08 13.07 16.52
C GLY A 122 -14.97 12.01 16.49
N VAL A 123 -14.99 11.08 15.53
CA VAL A 123 -14.02 10.01 15.32
C VAL A 123 -13.55 10.09 13.86
N ILE A 124 -12.24 9.95 13.64
CA ILE A 124 -11.69 9.86 12.29
C ILE A 124 -11.50 8.39 11.97
N ASP A 125 -12.25 7.86 11.00
CA ASP A 125 -12.21 6.45 10.62
C ASP A 125 -12.36 6.23 9.09
N ILE A 126 -12.66 5.00 8.69
CA ILE A 126 -12.78 4.62 7.27
C ILE A 126 -13.94 5.33 6.56
N ASP A 127 -14.98 5.74 7.27
CA ASP A 127 -16.15 6.42 6.69
C ASP A 127 -15.82 7.87 6.30
N ASP A 128 -14.71 8.42 6.81
CA ASP A 128 -14.18 9.75 6.47
C ASP A 128 -13.17 9.73 5.32
N LEU A 129 -13.01 8.58 4.66
CA LEU A 129 -12.06 8.42 3.59
C LEU A 129 -12.52 9.19 2.34
N GLU A 130 -11.79 10.24 2.00
CA GLU A 130 -12.01 10.99 0.78
C GLU A 130 -11.21 10.40 -0.38
N TRP A 131 -11.78 10.43 -1.60
CA TRP A 131 -11.08 9.93 -2.77
C TRP A 131 -11.24 10.78 -4.02
N GLU A 132 -10.21 10.74 -4.85
CA GLU A 132 -10.12 11.41 -6.15
C GLU A 132 -9.34 10.55 -7.17
N TYR A 133 -9.48 10.86 -8.45
CA TYR A 133 -8.64 10.27 -9.49
C TYR A 133 -7.28 10.96 -9.53
N LEU A 134 -6.23 10.14 -9.62
CA LEU A 134 -4.90 10.59 -10.02
C LEU A 134 -4.90 11.04 -11.49
N LYS A 135 -3.89 11.82 -11.89
CA LYS A 135 -3.76 12.26 -13.29
C LYS A 135 -3.25 11.11 -14.17
N GLY A 136 -2.37 10.28 -13.61
CA GLY A 136 -1.82 9.11 -14.26
C GLY A 136 -2.41 7.81 -13.72
N THR A 137 -1.68 6.72 -13.95
CA THR A 137 -2.15 5.35 -13.73
C THR A 137 -2.04 4.90 -12.28
N GLY A 138 -1.53 5.72 -11.36
CA GLY A 138 -1.23 5.31 -9.99
C GLY A 138 0.07 4.52 -9.82
N ASP A 139 0.91 4.45 -10.85
CA ASP A 139 2.24 3.86 -10.74
C ASP A 139 3.10 4.62 -9.73
N PHE A 140 3.70 3.89 -8.77
CA PHE A 140 4.54 4.49 -7.73
C PHE A 140 5.74 5.26 -8.30
N ARG A 141 6.20 4.89 -9.50
CA ARG A 141 7.30 5.56 -10.22
C ARG A 141 6.88 6.88 -10.85
N SER A 142 5.57 7.18 -10.89
CA SER A 142 5.07 8.43 -11.45
C SER A 142 5.48 9.64 -10.60
N PRO A 143 5.63 10.83 -11.21
CA PRO A 143 5.94 12.05 -10.46
C PRO A 143 4.90 12.39 -9.38
N GLU A 144 3.62 12.08 -9.63
CA GLU A 144 2.54 12.36 -8.68
C GLU A 144 2.61 11.44 -7.44
N VAL A 145 2.86 10.14 -7.59
CA VAL A 145 3.00 9.23 -6.44
C VAL A 145 4.35 9.42 -5.75
N THR A 146 5.40 9.78 -6.50
CA THR A 146 6.69 10.16 -5.93
C THR A 146 6.59 11.43 -5.07
N ALA A 147 5.76 12.41 -5.45
CA ALA A 147 5.50 13.57 -4.60
C ALA A 147 4.81 13.18 -3.28
N LEU A 148 3.89 12.20 -3.31
CA LEU A 148 3.27 11.66 -2.10
C LEU A 148 4.27 10.92 -1.20
N ARG A 149 5.19 10.16 -1.80
CA ARG A 149 6.32 9.52 -1.09
C ARG A 149 7.15 10.55 -0.35
N ASP A 150 7.46 11.65 -1.02
CA ASP A 150 8.31 12.70 -0.47
C ASP A 150 7.60 13.45 0.67
N GLU A 151 6.27 13.58 0.62
CA GLU A 151 5.43 14.10 1.73
C GLU A 151 5.37 13.13 2.92
N ALA A 152 5.35 11.82 2.67
CA ALA A 152 5.15 10.81 3.70
C ALA A 152 6.36 10.68 4.64
N ASP A 153 6.07 10.31 5.88
CA ASP A 153 7.09 9.94 6.88
C ASP A 153 7.40 8.44 6.82
N ILE A 154 6.37 7.62 6.63
CA ILE A 154 6.43 6.16 6.68
C ILE A 154 5.70 5.57 5.47
N ILE A 155 6.27 4.54 4.85
CA ILE A 155 5.67 3.81 3.74
C ILE A 155 5.40 2.36 4.17
N ILE A 156 4.15 1.92 4.09
CA ILE A 156 3.75 0.60 4.55
C ILE A 156 2.90 -0.06 3.49
N THR A 157 3.32 -1.19 2.96
CA THR A 157 2.57 -1.89 1.91
C THR A 157 3.09 -3.31 1.69
N ASN A 158 2.49 -4.00 0.74
CA ASN A 158 2.96 -5.23 0.14
C ASN A 158 2.93 -5.05 -1.39
N PRO A 159 4.05 -4.61 -2.01
CA PRO A 159 4.09 -4.39 -3.44
C PRO A 159 4.02 -5.75 -4.18
N PRO A 160 3.54 -5.77 -5.42
CA PRO A 160 3.62 -6.96 -6.27
C PRO A 160 5.06 -7.50 -6.30
N PHE A 161 5.21 -8.83 -6.21
CA PHE A 161 6.53 -9.46 -6.15
C PHE A 161 7.40 -9.11 -7.35
N SER A 162 6.78 -9.04 -8.54
CA SER A 162 7.40 -8.56 -9.78
C SER A 162 8.00 -7.15 -9.69
N LEU A 163 7.44 -6.27 -8.86
CA LEU A 163 7.86 -4.87 -8.69
C LEU A 163 8.71 -4.64 -7.43
N PHE A 164 8.84 -5.63 -6.55
CA PHE A 164 9.47 -5.48 -5.23
C PHE A 164 10.86 -4.82 -5.28
N ARG A 165 11.72 -5.20 -6.22
CA ARG A 165 13.09 -4.67 -6.30
C ARG A 165 13.12 -3.18 -6.68
N GLU A 166 12.32 -2.82 -7.67
CA GLU A 166 12.17 -1.43 -8.12
C GLU A 166 11.53 -0.59 -7.01
N PHE A 167 10.52 -1.15 -6.34
CA PHE A 167 9.84 -0.52 -5.23
C PHE A 167 10.76 -0.27 -4.03
N LEU A 168 11.56 -1.26 -3.64
CA LEU A 168 12.53 -1.12 -2.55
C LEU A 168 13.59 -0.06 -2.88
N ALA A 169 14.11 -0.05 -4.11
CA ALA A 169 15.05 0.98 -4.54
C ALA A 169 14.42 2.38 -4.47
N TRP A 170 13.18 2.52 -4.92
CA TRP A 170 12.41 3.77 -4.89
C TRP A 170 12.15 4.29 -3.46
N ILE A 171 11.94 3.42 -2.47
CA ILE A 171 11.81 3.85 -1.07
C ILE A 171 13.17 4.23 -0.47
N VAL A 172 14.18 3.39 -0.67
CA VAL A 172 15.51 3.57 -0.08
C VAL A 172 16.17 4.85 -0.59
N GLU A 173 15.94 5.22 -1.85
CA GLU A 173 16.40 6.49 -2.42
C GLU A 173 15.87 7.72 -1.66
N ALA A 174 14.66 7.63 -1.09
CA ALA A 174 14.00 8.73 -0.42
C ALA A 174 14.23 8.79 1.10
N ASP A 175 15.04 7.88 1.64
CA ASP A 175 15.38 7.78 3.07
C ASP A 175 14.14 7.79 3.99
N LYS A 176 13.09 7.07 3.58
CA LYS A 176 11.84 6.97 4.35
C LYS A 176 11.89 5.79 5.31
N GLN A 177 11.18 5.90 6.42
CA GLN A 177 10.86 4.72 7.23
C GLN A 177 9.87 3.86 6.45
N PHE A 178 9.99 2.53 6.53
CA PHE A 178 9.07 1.66 5.84
C PHE A 178 8.91 0.29 6.48
N ALA A 179 7.79 -0.35 6.18
CA ALA A 179 7.56 -1.77 6.41
C ALA A 179 7.00 -2.38 5.12
N ILE A 180 7.65 -3.43 4.62
CA ILE A 180 7.15 -4.19 3.47
C ILE A 180 6.85 -5.61 3.94
N ILE A 181 5.58 -5.99 3.91
CA ILE A 181 5.18 -7.36 4.19
C ILE A 181 5.21 -8.13 2.88
N GLY A 182 5.98 -9.20 2.81
CA GLY A 182 6.09 -9.99 1.59
C GLY A 182 6.78 -11.33 1.83
N ASN A 183 6.99 -12.07 0.74
CA ASN A 183 7.58 -13.40 0.82
C ASN A 183 9.07 -13.35 1.23
N MET A 184 9.46 -14.21 2.18
CA MET A 184 10.85 -14.38 2.66
C MET A 184 11.88 -14.61 1.55
N ASN A 185 11.47 -15.13 0.38
CA ASN A 185 12.34 -15.27 -0.78
C ASN A 185 12.95 -13.92 -1.24
N ALA A 186 12.32 -12.79 -0.93
CA ALA A 186 12.84 -11.45 -1.21
C ALA A 186 14.23 -11.21 -0.59
N ILE A 187 14.57 -11.88 0.52
CA ILE A 187 15.89 -11.78 1.18
C ILE A 187 17.03 -12.17 0.25
N THR A 188 16.77 -13.11 -0.67
CA THR A 188 17.77 -13.61 -1.62
C THR A 188 18.08 -12.63 -2.75
N TYR A 189 17.34 -11.52 -2.83
CA TYR A 189 17.54 -10.54 -3.88
C TYR A 189 18.85 -9.79 -3.70
N LYS A 190 19.53 -9.52 -4.81
CA LYS A 190 20.84 -8.85 -4.84
C LYS A 190 20.78 -7.45 -4.22
N GLU A 191 19.61 -6.84 -4.26
CA GLU A 191 19.33 -5.49 -3.78
C GLU A 191 19.01 -5.47 -2.27
N VAL A 192 18.52 -6.58 -1.70
CA VAL A 192 18.07 -6.67 -0.29
C VAL A 192 19.21 -7.04 0.64
N PHE A 193 20.00 -8.06 0.29
CA PHE A 193 21.06 -8.56 1.16
C PHE A 193 22.09 -7.49 1.58
N PRO A 194 22.56 -6.59 0.68
CA PRO A 194 23.47 -5.51 1.08
C PRO A 194 22.86 -4.57 2.13
N LEU A 195 21.56 -4.26 2.02
CA LEU A 195 20.87 -3.39 2.97
C LEU A 195 20.78 -4.04 4.35
N ILE A 196 20.54 -5.35 4.42
CA ILE A 196 20.56 -6.10 5.69
C ILE A 196 21.99 -6.12 6.27
N LYS A 197 22.98 -6.45 5.42
CA LYS A 197 24.39 -6.52 5.83
C LYS A 197 24.90 -5.19 6.39
N ASP A 198 24.48 -4.08 5.79
CA ASP A 198 24.85 -2.73 6.19
C ASP A 198 23.97 -2.18 7.34
N ASN A 199 23.11 -3.01 7.94
CA ASN A 199 22.17 -2.66 9.01
C ASN A 199 21.21 -1.51 8.66
N LYS A 200 20.85 -1.38 7.37
CA LYS A 200 19.86 -0.39 6.90
C LYS A 200 18.44 -0.88 7.01
N ILE A 201 18.23 -2.20 6.91
CA ILE A 201 16.93 -2.86 7.04
C ILE A 201 17.10 -4.16 7.82
N TRP A 202 16.02 -4.68 8.39
CA TRP A 202 16.00 -5.97 9.10
C TRP A 202 14.74 -6.75 8.75
N LEU A 203 14.69 -8.02 9.17
CA LEU A 203 13.51 -8.87 8.98
C LEU A 203 12.53 -8.65 10.13
N GLY A 204 11.25 -8.47 9.78
CA GLY A 204 10.13 -8.37 10.72
C GLY A 204 9.69 -9.74 11.25
N ALA A 205 8.48 -9.77 11.82
CA ALA A 205 7.87 -10.99 12.32
C ALA A 205 7.65 -12.00 11.19
N THR A 206 7.89 -13.28 11.46
CA THR A 206 7.53 -14.34 10.51
C THR A 206 6.03 -14.56 10.59
N ILE A 207 5.37 -14.45 9.44
CA ILE A 207 3.94 -14.65 9.28
C ILE A 207 3.72 -16.03 8.65
N HIS A 208 2.71 -16.78 9.11
CA HIS A 208 2.43 -18.18 8.73
C HIS A 208 1.07 -18.36 8.07
#